data_AF-A0A6L2PNU3-F1
#
_entry.id   AF-A0A6L2PNU3-F1
#
_cell.length_a   1.000
_cell.length_b   1.000
_cell.length_c   1.000
_cell.angle_alpha   90.00
_cell.angle_beta   90.00
_cell.angle_gamma   90.00
#
_symmetry.space_group_name_H-M   'P 1'
#
loop_
_entity.id
_entity.type
_entity.pdbx_description
1 polymer ?
#
loop_
_entity_poly.entity_id
_entity_poly.type
_entity_poly.pdbx_seq_one_letter_code
_entity_poly.pdbx_strand_id
1 'polypeptide(L)'
;RYFVSRDPRLKAYLFMALPEELLLACASRITCRMLNIRASRSTLPGGKHEQACFHMMDLMWQCECHIVDGCHHLHLSNPENVAPLINRS
;
A
#
# COMPACT_ATOMS: atom_id res chain seq x y z
N ARG A 1 14.17 -0.75 30.54
CA ARG A 1 13.32 -1.75 29.84
C ARG A 1 12.11 -0.97 29.31
N TYR A 2 11.93 -0.85 27.99
CA TYR A 2 10.81 -0.11 27.40
C TYR A 2 9.69 -1.09 27.05
N PHE A 3 8.45 -0.76 27.42
CA PHE A 3 7.27 -1.54 27.08
C PHE A 3 6.38 -0.70 26.16
N VAL A 4 5.95 -1.30 25.06
CA VAL A 4 4.98 -0.68 24.16
C VAL A 4 3.60 -0.85 24.80
N SER A 5 3.01 0.22 25.33
CA SER A 5 1.60 0.22 25.73
C SER A 5 0.74 0.48 24.49
N ARG A 6 0.09 -0.55 23.94
CA ARG A 6 -0.96 -0.35 22.93
C ARG A 6 -2.29 -0.16 23.65
N ASP A 7 -3.04 0.90 23.33
CA ASP A 7 -4.40 1.08 23.84
C ASP A 7 -5.31 0.04 23.16
N PRO A 8 -5.94 -0.89 23.90
CA PRO A 8 -6.81 -1.91 23.32
C PRO A 8 -8.09 -1.33 22.68
N ARG A 9 -8.43 -0.07 22.97
CA ARG A 9 -9.53 0.65 22.31
C ARG A 9 -9.12 1.19 20.94
N LEU A 10 -7.82 1.38 20.70
CA LEU A 10 -7.30 1.74 19.39
C LEU A 10 -7.25 0.49 18.51
N LYS A 11 -8.42 0.11 17.98
CA LYS A 11 -8.53 -0.94 16.96
C LYS A 11 -7.88 -0.41 15.68
N ALA A 12 -6.63 -0.83 15.42
CA ALA A 12 -5.93 -0.59 14.15
C ALA A 12 -6.73 -1.04 12.91
N TYR A 13 -7.79 -1.83 13.12
CA TYR A 13 -8.72 -2.31 12.11
C TYR A 13 -9.59 -1.26 11.42
N LEU A 14 -9.67 -0.02 11.93
CA LEU A 14 -10.60 0.97 11.37
C LEU A 14 -10.25 1.38 9.92
N PHE A 15 -8.99 1.27 9.51
CA PHE A 15 -8.56 1.66 8.15
C PHE A 15 -8.81 0.61 7.06
N MET A 16 -9.18 -0.63 7.43
CA MET A 16 -9.19 -1.77 6.51
C MET A 16 -10.58 -2.16 5.96
N ALA A 17 -11.62 -1.36 6.23
CA ALA A 17 -13.01 -1.75 5.95
C ALA A 17 -13.76 -0.78 5.03
N LEU A 18 -13.06 -0.11 4.10
CA LEU A 18 -13.77 0.63 3.05
C LEU A 18 -14.38 -0.36 2.05
N PRO A 19 -15.65 -0.15 1.62
CA PRO A 19 -16.26 -0.97 0.58
C PRO A 19 -15.43 -0.93 -0.71
N GLU A 20 -15.33 -2.07 -1.40
CA GLU A 20 -14.59 -2.19 -2.66
C GLU A 20 -15.08 -1.18 -3.71
N GLU A 21 -16.40 -1.02 -3.85
CA GLU A 21 -17.00 -0.05 -4.79
C GLU A 21 -16.52 1.39 -4.55
N LEU A 22 -16.36 1.78 -3.28
CA LEU A 22 -15.86 3.10 -2.92
C LEU A 22 -14.38 3.24 -3.31
N LEU A 23 -13.58 2.21 -3.08
CA LEU A 23 -12.16 2.20 -3.45
C LEU A 23 -11.98 2.32 -4.98
N LEU A 24 -12.77 1.60 -5.76
CA LEU A 24 -12.75 1.66 -7.23
C LEU A 24 -13.22 3.03 -7.75
N ALA A 25 -14.28 3.58 -7.15
CA ALA A 25 -14.77 4.92 -7.47
C ALA A 25 -13.73 6.01 -7.15
N CYS A 26 -12.96 5.85 -6.07
CA CYS A 26 -11.84 6.74 -5.76
C CYS A 26 -10.69 6.58 -6.75
N ALA A 27 -10.29 5.34 -7.06
CA ALA A 27 -9.16 5.06 -7.96
C ALA A 27 -9.36 5.68 -9.36
N SER A 28 -10.56 5.56 -9.92
CA SER A 28 -10.90 6.13 -11.24
C SER A 28 -10.87 7.67 -11.31
N ARG A 29 -10.87 8.35 -10.16
CA ARG A 29 -10.81 9.82 -10.08
C ARG A 29 -9.39 10.35 -9.87
N ILE A 30 -8.40 9.47 -9.69
CA ILE A 30 -7.00 9.87 -9.54
C ILE A 30 -6.46 10.27 -10.92
N THR A 31 -6.16 11.56 -11.07
CA THR A 31 -5.67 12.14 -12.33
C THR A 31 -4.16 12.38 -12.35
N CYS A 32 -3.47 12.23 -11.22
CA CYS A 32 -2.02 12.36 -11.14
C CYS A 32 -1.32 11.04 -11.47
N ARG A 33 -0.03 11.15 -11.81
CA ARG A 33 0.87 10.00 -11.87
C ARG A 33 1.05 9.42 -10.47
N MET A 34 0.94 8.11 -10.36
CA MET A 34 1.05 7.38 -9.11
C MET A 34 2.23 6.41 -9.18
N LEU A 35 3.07 6.45 -8.15
CA LEU A 35 4.09 5.45 -7.90
C LEU A 35 3.63 4.58 -6.72
N ASN A 36 3.38 3.30 -6.97
CA ASN A 36 3.00 2.32 -5.97
C ASN A 36 4.19 1.40 -5.66
N ILE A 37 4.75 1.48 -4.46
CA ILE A 37 5.86 0.63 -4.02
C ILE A 37 5.35 -0.35 -2.96
N ARG A 38 5.54 -1.64 -3.19
CA ARG A 38 5.06 -2.73 -2.33
C ARG A 38 6.23 -3.57 -1.81
N ALA A 39 6.12 -4.05 -0.57
CA ALA A 39 7.07 -4.99 -0.02
C ALA A 39 6.71 -6.43 -0.37
N SER A 40 7.68 -7.22 -0.80
CA SER A 40 7.54 -8.65 -1.11
C SER A 40 6.94 -9.46 0.05
N ARG A 41 7.28 -9.11 1.29
CA ARG A 41 6.80 -9.77 2.52
C ARG A 41 5.77 -8.94 3.29
N SER A 42 5.22 -7.87 2.68
CA SER A 42 4.07 -7.18 3.27
C SER A 42 2.86 -8.10 3.19
N THR A 43 1.96 -8.02 4.17
CA THR A 43 0.66 -8.69 4.11
C THR A 43 -0.15 -8.10 2.95
N LEU A 44 -0.04 -8.68 1.77
CA LEU A 44 -1.12 -8.65 0.79
C LEU A 44 -2.13 -9.70 1.27
N PRO A 45 -3.37 -9.33 1.58
CA PRO A 45 -4.40 -10.33 1.79
C PRO A 45 -4.59 -11.02 0.44
N GLY A 46 -4.05 -12.22 0.29
CA GLY A 46 -4.17 -12.99 -0.94
C GLY A 46 -5.63 -13.19 -1.35
N GLY A 47 -5.85 -13.57 -2.60
CA GLY A 47 -7.19 -13.78 -3.13
C GLY A 47 -7.87 -12.47 -3.52
N LYS A 48 -9.10 -12.24 -3.04
CA LYS A 48 -9.96 -11.14 -3.53
C LYS A 48 -9.41 -9.74 -3.30
N HIS A 49 -8.74 -9.50 -2.17
CA HIS A 49 -8.21 -8.16 -1.86
C HIS A 49 -7.03 -7.78 -2.73
N GLU A 50 -6.16 -8.74 -3.03
CA GLU A 50 -5.06 -8.56 -3.98
C GLU A 50 -5.60 -8.23 -5.38
N GLN A 51 -6.62 -8.96 -5.85
CA GLN A 51 -7.28 -8.69 -7.14
C GLN A 51 -7.91 -7.29 -7.17
N ALA A 52 -8.61 -6.89 -6.10
CA ALA A 52 -9.17 -5.54 -5.99
C ALA A 52 -8.08 -4.45 -6.04
N CYS A 53 -6.93 -4.68 -5.40
CA CYS A 53 -5.81 -3.73 -5.46
C CYS A 53 -5.23 -3.61 -6.88
N PHE A 54 -5.12 -4.71 -7.63
CA PHE A 54 -4.70 -4.65 -9.04
C PHE A 54 -5.73 -3.94 -9.90
N HIS A 55 -7.01 -4.25 -9.72
CA HIS A 55 -8.08 -3.57 -10.44
C HIS A 55 -8.13 -2.06 -10.17
N MET A 56 -7.90 -1.63 -8.92
CA MET A 56 -7.75 -0.22 -8.60
C MET A 56 -6.61 0.43 -9.38
N MET A 57 -5.45 -0.24 -9.49
CA MET A 57 -4.29 0.32 -10.22
C MET A 57 -4.58 0.45 -11.71
N ASP A 58 -5.34 -0.48 -12.30
CA ASP A 58 -5.75 -0.42 -13.72
C ASP A 58 -6.68 0.78 -14.01
N LEU A 59 -7.46 1.23 -13.01
CA LEU A 59 -8.36 2.37 -13.14
C LEU A 59 -7.65 3.73 -13.00
N MET A 60 -6.44 3.75 -12.45
CA MET A 60 -5.66 4.98 -12.28
C MET A 60 -5.01 5.38 -13.61
N TRP A 61 -5.06 6.66 -13.96
CA TRP A 61 -4.57 7.17 -15.26
C TRP A 61 -3.15 6.72 -15.61
N GLN A 62 -2.22 6.83 -14.66
CA GLN A 62 -0.80 6.46 -14.83
C GLN A 62 -0.23 5.92 -13.51
N CYS A 63 -0.42 4.63 -13.24
CA CYS A 63 0.11 3.96 -12.05
C CYS A 63 1.31 3.07 -12.40
N GLU A 64 2.47 3.39 -11.83
CA GLU A 64 3.68 2.57 -11.89
C GLU A 64 3.78 1.75 -10.60
N CYS A 65 3.90 0.42 -10.71
CA CYS A 65 3.93 -0.47 -9.55
C CYS A 65 5.25 -1.24 -9.46
N HIS A 66 5.90 -1.18 -8.29
CA HIS A 66 7.15 -1.89 -7.98
C HIS A 66 6.97 -2.77 -6.76
N ILE A 67 7.36 -4.03 -6.88
CA ILE A 67 7.50 -4.94 -5.73
C ILE A 67 8.99 -5.03 -5.39
N VAL A 68 9.35 -4.62 -4.17
CA VAL A 68 10.73 -4.60 -3.69
C VAL A 68 10.89 -5.52 -2.49
N ASP A 69 12.10 -6.04 -2.29
CA ASP A 69 12.33 -6.94 -1.15
C ASP A 69 12.27 -6.19 0.19
N GLY A 70 11.51 -6.73 1.13
CA GLY A 70 11.38 -6.18 2.48
C GLY A 70 10.05 -6.47 3.16
N CYS A 71 9.87 -5.91 4.36
CA CYS A 71 8.65 -6.02 5.15
C CYS A 71 7.81 -4.73 5.06
N HIS A 72 6.62 -4.70 5.69
CA HIS A 72 5.66 -3.58 5.58
C HIS A 72 6.26 -2.17 5.70
N HIS A 73 7.22 -1.96 6.61
CA HIS A 73 7.91 -0.67 6.79
C HIS A 73 9.20 -0.54 5.96
N LEU A 74 9.13 -0.79 4.64
CA LEU A 74 10.26 -0.74 3.71
C LEU A 74 11.14 0.50 3.86
N HIS A 75 10.52 1.67 3.98
CA HIS A 75 11.22 2.95 4.11
C HIS A 75 12.09 3.05 5.37
N LEU A 76 11.81 2.24 6.40
CA LEU A 76 12.63 2.15 7.61
C LEU A 76 13.64 1.01 7.53
N SER A 77 13.25 -0.14 6.97
CA SER A 77 14.08 -1.35 6.99
C SER A 77 15.08 -1.42 5.83
N ASN A 78 14.70 -0.93 4.66
CA ASN A 78 15.45 -1.02 3.40
C ASN A 78 15.26 0.24 2.55
N PRO A 79 15.60 1.43 3.09
CA PRO A 79 15.43 2.69 2.36
C PRO A 79 16.17 2.71 1.01
N GLU A 80 17.29 1.99 0.90
CA GLU A 80 18.08 1.81 -0.33
C GLU A 80 17.29 1.18 -1.48
N ASN A 81 16.26 0.37 -1.19
CA ASN A 81 15.40 -0.23 -2.20
C ASN A 81 14.26 0.71 -2.64
N VAL A 82 13.96 1.74 -1.85
CA VAL A 82 12.83 2.66 -2.09
C VAL A 82 13.29 3.98 -2.69
N ALA A 83 14.35 4.58 -2.12
CA ALA A 83 14.82 5.91 -2.51
C ALA A 83 15.16 6.05 -4.00
N PRO A 84 15.81 5.05 -4.66
CA PRO A 84 16.09 5.15 -6.09
C PRO A 84 14.83 5.18 -6.97
N LEU A 85 13.74 4.54 -6.55
CA LEU A 85 12.48 4.56 -7.28
C LEU A 85 11.84 5.95 -7.20
N ILE A 86 11.76 6.50 -5.99
CA ILE A 86 11.21 7.85 -5.76
C ILE A 86 11.99 8.92 -6.53
N ASN A 87 13.32 8.87 -6.49
CA ASN A 87 14.16 9.90 -7.11
C ASN A 87 14.20 9.86 -8.64
N ARG A 88 13.61 8.84 -9.28
CA ARG A 88 13.57 8.66 -10.75
C ARG A 88 12.17 8.86 -11.34
N SER A 89 11.14 8.94 -10.49
CA SER A 89 9.73 9.10 -10.88
C SER A 89 9.34 10.56 -11.14
#